data_AF-A0A091B6K9-F1
#
_entry.id   AF-A0A091B6K9-F1
#
_cell.length_a   1.000
_cell.length_b   1.000
_cell.length_c   1.000
_cell.angle_alpha   90.00
_cell.angle_beta   90.00
_cell.angle_gamma   90.00
#
_symmetry.space_group_name_H-M   'P 1'
#
loop_
_entity.id
_entity.type
_entity.pdbx_description
1 polymer ?
#
loop_
_entity_poly.entity_id
_entity_poly.type
_entity_poly.pdbx_seq_one_letter_code
_entity_poly.pdbx_strand_id
1 'polypeptide(L)'
;MSTHTDAAATVVWPLTIFYDASCPLCREEMHAIKAWDRGNRLRLRDASAPGFADARCAAAGVDVPALMQAIHAVDGAGRWYRGVGVFELAYGAAGLHSVARMFAHPRLQPLWERLYPWIARFRQPLSRLGINRLYGWGVRRAAARAERRAAGCRDGVCSLPDHRQVPGPRRAC
;
A
#
# COMPACT_ATOMS: atom_id res chain seq x y z
N MET A 1 9.98 -8.28 33.13
CA MET A 1 10.73 -8.60 31.91
C MET A 1 9.73 -8.68 30.77
N SER A 2 9.72 -7.64 29.93
CA SER A 2 8.64 -7.29 29.02
C SER A 2 8.46 -8.28 27.88
N THR A 3 7.26 -8.86 27.78
CA THR A 3 6.74 -9.54 26.60
C THR A 3 6.22 -8.50 25.62
N HIS A 4 7.04 -8.09 24.65
CA HIS A 4 6.55 -7.34 23.49
C HIS A 4 5.99 -8.33 22.47
N THR A 5 4.73 -8.69 22.65
CA THR A 5 3.90 -9.20 21.56
C THR A 5 3.60 -8.02 20.65
N ASP A 6 4.32 -7.89 19.53
CA ASP A 6 3.95 -6.97 18.45
C ASP A 6 2.65 -7.50 17.83
N ALA A 7 1.52 -7.01 18.36
CA ALA A 7 0.22 -7.19 17.76
C ALA A 7 0.23 -6.47 16.41
N ALA A 8 0.45 -7.20 15.32
CA ALA A 8 0.25 -6.68 13.97
C ALA A 8 -1.18 -6.13 13.87
N ALA A 9 -1.31 -4.81 13.93
CA ALA A 9 -2.58 -4.14 13.99
C ALA A 9 -3.40 -4.50 12.74
N THR A 10 -4.52 -5.21 12.93
CA THR A 10 -5.36 -5.64 11.81
C THR A 10 -6.06 -4.42 11.21
N VAL A 11 -6.05 -4.33 9.87
CA VAL A 11 -6.73 -3.27 9.10
C VAL A 11 -8.18 -3.66 8.88
N VAL A 12 -9.11 -2.74 9.14
CA VAL A 12 -10.55 -2.96 8.92
C VAL A 12 -10.94 -2.47 7.54
N TRP A 13 -11.49 -3.34 6.68
CA TRP A 13 -11.90 -2.95 5.33
C TRP A 13 -13.30 -2.31 5.32
N PRO A 14 -13.61 -1.40 4.37
CA PRO A 14 -12.75 -0.95 3.29
C PRO A 14 -11.76 0.15 3.70
N LEU A 15 -10.61 0.17 3.03
CA LEU A 15 -9.61 1.23 3.14
C LEU A 15 -9.94 2.34 2.13
N THR A 16 -10.21 3.54 2.63
CA THR A 16 -10.47 4.72 1.81
C THR A 16 -9.17 5.49 1.62
N ILE A 17 -8.69 5.58 0.39
CA ILE A 17 -7.43 6.22 0.02
C ILE A 17 -7.73 7.58 -0.61
N PHE A 18 -7.17 8.63 -0.02
CA PHE A 18 -7.22 9.99 -0.53
C PHE A 18 -5.98 10.23 -1.41
N TYR A 19 -6.21 10.57 -2.68
CA TYR A 19 -5.14 10.71 -3.67
C TYR A 19 -5.37 11.93 -4.57
N ASP A 20 -4.30 12.37 -5.23
CA ASP A 20 -4.33 13.44 -6.23
C ASP A 20 -4.62 12.85 -7.62
N ALA A 21 -5.87 12.95 -8.10
CA ALA A 21 -6.23 12.47 -9.44
C ALA A 21 -5.74 13.40 -10.57
N SER A 22 -5.41 14.65 -10.26
CA SER A 22 -4.83 15.60 -11.21
C SER A 22 -3.39 15.22 -11.60
N CYS A 23 -2.68 14.48 -10.73
CA CYS A 23 -1.36 13.94 -11.02
C CYS A 23 -1.46 12.62 -11.81
N PRO A 24 -0.98 12.54 -13.07
CA PRO A 24 -1.09 11.31 -13.86
C PRO A 24 -0.37 10.11 -13.25
N LEU A 25 0.80 10.33 -12.61
CA LEU A 25 1.51 9.28 -11.87
C LEU A 25 0.66 8.70 -10.73
N CYS A 26 0.13 9.55 -9.85
CA CYS A 26 -0.69 9.09 -8.72
C CYS A 26 -1.99 8.44 -9.19
N ARG A 27 -2.63 9.02 -10.22
CA ARG A 27 -3.84 8.46 -10.82
C ARG A 27 -3.58 7.07 -11.40
N GLU A 28 -2.56 6.91 -12.24
CA GLU A 28 -2.24 5.62 -12.85
C GLU A 28 -1.91 4.56 -11.81
N GLU A 29 -1.14 4.92 -10.77
CA GLU A 29 -0.82 4.02 -9.68
C GLU A 29 -2.07 3.55 -8.92
N MET A 30 -2.89 4.48 -8.43
CA MET A 30 -4.08 4.14 -7.64
C MET A 30 -5.10 3.34 -8.45
N HIS A 31 -5.32 3.71 -9.71
CA HIS A 31 -6.23 2.98 -10.60
C HIS A 31 -5.68 1.60 -10.98
N ALA A 32 -4.37 1.46 -11.19
CA ALA A 32 -3.75 0.16 -11.37
C ALA A 32 -4.00 -0.71 -10.15
N ILE A 33 -3.70 -0.25 -8.93
CA ILE A 33 -3.95 -1.03 -7.70
C ILE A 33 -5.44 -1.40 -7.59
N LYS A 34 -6.35 -0.46 -7.84
CA LYS A 34 -7.80 -0.72 -7.76
C LYS A 34 -8.29 -1.75 -8.78
N ALA A 35 -7.70 -1.83 -9.97
CA ALA A 35 -8.05 -2.86 -10.96
C ALA A 35 -7.74 -4.29 -10.48
N TRP A 36 -6.81 -4.45 -9.54
CA TRP A 36 -6.45 -5.74 -8.93
C TRP A 36 -7.20 -6.03 -7.63
N ASP A 37 -7.94 -5.07 -7.09
CA ASP A 37 -8.75 -5.20 -5.86
C ASP A 37 -10.04 -6.00 -6.11
N ARG A 38 -9.90 -7.32 -6.34
CA ARG A 38 -11.02 -8.25 -6.55
C ARG A 38 -11.95 -8.34 -5.34
N GLY A 39 -11.43 -8.07 -4.13
CA GLY A 39 -12.20 -8.09 -2.88
C GLY A 39 -12.98 -6.79 -2.62
N ASN A 40 -12.91 -5.81 -3.52
CA ASN A 40 -13.49 -4.49 -3.36
C ASN A 40 -13.18 -3.84 -1.99
N ARG A 41 -11.96 -4.03 -1.51
CA ARG A 41 -11.46 -3.57 -0.22
C ARG A 41 -10.97 -2.12 -0.25
N LEU A 42 -10.73 -1.56 -1.43
CA LEU A 42 -10.25 -0.20 -1.62
C LEU A 42 -11.36 0.75 -2.07
N ARG A 43 -11.37 1.97 -1.54
CA ARG A 43 -12.20 3.10 -1.99
C ARG A 43 -11.27 4.25 -2.34
N LEU A 44 -11.28 4.70 -3.59
CA LEU A 44 -10.46 5.83 -4.01
C LEU A 44 -11.27 7.13 -3.88
N ARG A 45 -10.67 8.16 -3.28
CA ARG A 45 -11.23 9.49 -3.15
C ARG A 45 -10.26 10.52 -3.72
N ASP A 46 -10.70 11.23 -4.75
CA ASP A 46 -9.92 12.30 -5.34
C ASP A 46 -9.98 13.54 -4.45
N ALA A 47 -8.85 13.87 -3.83
CA ALA A 47 -8.69 15.04 -2.97
C ALA A 47 -8.25 16.30 -3.75
N SER A 48 -8.02 16.18 -5.06
CA SER A 48 -7.67 17.32 -5.93
C SER A 48 -8.89 18.02 -6.56
N ALA A 49 -10.08 17.45 -6.39
CA ALA A 49 -11.31 18.00 -6.93
C ALA A 49 -11.63 19.40 -6.32
N PRO A 50 -12.09 20.37 -7.13
CA PRO A 50 -12.56 21.64 -6.61
C PRO A 50 -13.70 21.43 -5.61
N GLY A 51 -13.61 22.09 -4.45
CA GLY A 51 -14.63 21.95 -3.39
C GLY A 51 -14.62 20.59 -2.68
N PHE A 52 -13.51 19.84 -2.74
CA PHE A 52 -13.37 18.60 -1.99
C PHE A 52 -13.73 18.81 -0.51
N ALA A 53 -14.66 18.01 -0.02
CA ALA A 53 -15.07 17.94 1.38
C ALA A 53 -15.30 16.48 1.76
N ASP A 54 -14.71 16.07 2.88
CA ASP A 54 -14.93 14.74 3.45
C ASP A 54 -15.07 14.87 4.97
N ALA A 55 -16.15 14.31 5.52
CA ALA A 55 -16.44 14.43 6.95
C ALA A 55 -15.37 13.79 7.83
N ARG A 56 -14.68 12.75 7.35
CA ARG A 56 -13.59 12.09 8.08
C ARG A 56 -12.37 12.99 8.15
N CYS A 57 -12.03 13.65 7.03
CA CYS A 57 -10.97 14.65 6.98
C CYS A 57 -11.26 15.80 7.96
N ALA A 58 -12.49 16.33 7.95
CA ALA A 58 -12.92 17.39 8.86
C ALA A 58 -12.83 16.96 10.34
N ALA A 59 -13.34 15.77 10.68
CA ALA A 59 -13.28 15.25 12.04
C ALA A 59 -11.84 14.97 12.53
N ALA A 60 -10.92 14.64 11.62
CA ALA A 60 -9.52 14.39 11.93
C ALA A 60 -8.62 15.64 11.86
N GLY A 61 -9.16 16.80 11.46
CA GLY A 61 -8.36 18.01 11.24
C GLY A 61 -7.36 17.87 10.08
N VAL A 62 -7.63 16.99 9.11
CA VAL A 62 -6.79 16.79 7.92
C VAL A 62 -7.34 17.64 6.78
N ASP A 63 -6.58 18.64 6.36
CA ASP A 63 -6.97 19.55 5.29
C ASP A 63 -6.50 19.07 3.90
N VAL A 64 -7.02 19.70 2.84
CA VAL A 64 -6.62 19.41 1.46
C VAL A 64 -5.12 19.60 1.23
N PRO A 65 -4.47 20.68 1.70
CA PRO A 65 -3.02 20.80 1.64
C PRO A 65 -2.26 19.59 2.19
N ALA A 66 -2.65 19.04 3.34
CA ALA A 66 -2.04 17.84 3.90
C ALA A 66 -2.23 16.62 2.99
N LEU A 67 -3.46 16.40 2.49
CA LEU A 67 -3.75 15.33 1.51
C LEU A 67 -2.95 15.49 0.22
N MET A 68 -2.64 16.74 -0.15
CA MET A 68 -1.82 17.05 -1.32
C MET A 68 -0.33 16.95 -1.04
N GLN A 69 0.14 16.93 0.20
CA GLN A 69 1.56 16.73 0.52
C GLN A 69 1.95 15.25 0.56
N ALA A 70 1.06 14.40 1.06
CA ALA A 70 1.29 12.96 1.19
C ALA A 70 -0.01 12.19 0.97
N ILE A 71 0.10 10.95 0.51
CA ILE A 71 -1.01 10.02 0.41
C ILE A 71 -1.51 9.68 1.81
N HIS A 72 -2.83 9.67 1.96
CA HIS A 72 -3.49 9.29 3.21
C HIS A 72 -4.50 8.19 2.93
N ALA A 73 -4.74 7.36 3.93
CA ALA A 73 -5.86 6.45 3.92
C ALA A 73 -6.49 6.35 5.29
N VAL A 74 -7.78 5.99 5.32
CA VAL A 74 -8.52 5.70 6.53
C VAL A 74 -9.24 4.38 6.37
N ASP A 75 -9.09 3.50 7.36
CA ASP A 75 -9.74 2.19 7.35
C ASP A 75 -11.20 2.26 7.86
N GLY A 76 -11.91 1.13 7.84
CA GLY A 76 -13.29 1.02 8.28
C GLY A 76 -13.49 1.24 9.78
N ALA A 77 -12.42 1.22 10.59
CA ALA A 77 -12.44 1.57 12.00
C ALA A 77 -12.09 3.04 12.27
N GLY A 78 -11.81 3.83 11.23
CA GLY A 78 -11.43 5.23 11.36
C GLY A 78 -9.94 5.45 11.66
N ARG A 79 -9.10 4.40 11.55
CA ARG A 79 -7.65 4.54 11.74
C ARG A 79 -7.02 5.16 10.50
N TRP A 80 -6.23 6.21 10.72
CA TRP A 80 -5.52 6.93 9.67
C TRP A 80 -4.14 6.34 9.40
N TYR A 81 -3.79 6.32 8.12
CA TYR A 81 -2.51 5.88 7.58
C TYR A 81 -1.98 6.97 6.66
N ARG A 82 -0.65 7.14 6.62
CA ARG A 82 0.01 8.18 5.82
C ARG A 82 1.27 7.65 5.16
N GLY A 83 1.54 8.15 3.95
CA GLY A 83 2.80 7.89 3.25
C GLY A 83 2.95 6.43 2.82
N VAL A 84 4.15 5.88 3.02
CA VAL A 84 4.55 4.58 2.46
C VAL A 84 3.65 3.43 2.93
N GLY A 85 3.21 3.45 4.19
CA GLY A 85 2.33 2.43 4.75
C GLY A 85 0.98 2.33 4.03
N VAL A 86 0.51 3.40 3.38
CA VAL A 86 -0.70 3.34 2.55
C VAL A 86 -0.50 2.43 1.35
N PHE A 87 0.68 2.44 0.71
CA PHE A 87 0.98 1.57 -0.44
C PHE A 87 1.08 0.12 -0.01
N GLU A 88 1.72 -0.18 1.12
CA GLU A 88 1.75 -1.54 1.68
C GLU A 88 0.34 -2.11 1.80
N LEU A 89 -0.57 -1.36 2.43
CA LEU A 89 -1.96 -1.78 2.63
C LEU A 89 -2.71 -1.88 1.31
N ALA A 90 -2.54 -0.92 0.40
CA ALA A 90 -3.22 -0.90 -0.89
C ALA A 90 -2.80 -2.06 -1.79
N TYR A 91 -1.50 -2.33 -1.91
CA TYR A 91 -0.97 -3.48 -2.64
C TYR A 91 -1.39 -4.80 -1.98
N GLY A 92 -1.40 -4.87 -0.64
CA GLY A 92 -1.87 -6.05 0.10
C GLY A 92 -3.36 -6.34 -0.15
N ALA A 93 -4.20 -5.30 -0.15
CA ALA A 93 -5.63 -5.41 -0.45
C ALA A 93 -5.89 -5.93 -1.88
N ALA A 94 -5.06 -5.50 -2.82
CA ALA A 94 -5.11 -5.89 -4.23
C ALA A 94 -4.50 -7.28 -4.51
N GLY A 95 -4.08 -8.04 -3.49
CA GLY A 95 -3.46 -9.37 -3.65
C GLY A 95 -2.01 -9.33 -4.16
N LEU A 96 -1.40 -8.15 -4.23
CA LEU A 96 -0.04 -7.93 -4.72
C LEU A 96 0.98 -8.03 -3.57
N HIS A 97 0.92 -9.12 -2.80
CA HIS A 97 1.67 -9.30 -1.54
C HIS A 97 3.20 -9.19 -1.69
N SER A 98 3.76 -9.52 -2.85
CA SER A 98 5.20 -9.34 -3.08
C SER A 98 5.61 -7.86 -3.16
N VAL A 99 4.75 -7.02 -3.73
CA VAL A 99 4.97 -5.56 -3.79
C VAL A 99 4.70 -4.96 -2.41
N ALA A 100 3.64 -5.38 -1.72
CA ALA A 100 3.36 -4.97 -0.35
C ALA A 100 4.55 -5.23 0.59
N ARG A 101 5.15 -6.44 0.54
CA ARG A 101 6.34 -6.80 1.32
C ARG A 101 7.57 -5.95 1.01
N MET A 102 7.72 -5.47 -0.22
CA MET A 102 8.83 -4.58 -0.59
C MET A 102 8.69 -3.21 0.10
N PHE A 103 7.47 -2.69 0.19
CA PHE A 103 7.17 -1.46 0.94
C PHE A 103 7.26 -1.66 2.46
N ALA A 104 6.87 -2.83 2.97
CA ALA A 104 6.94 -3.20 4.39
C ALA A 104 8.34 -3.60 4.87
N HIS A 105 9.32 -3.74 3.98
CA HIS A 105 10.60 -4.38 4.34
C HIS A 105 11.39 -3.48 5.32
N PRO A 106 11.77 -3.96 6.52
CA PRO A 106 12.36 -3.11 7.57
C PRO A 106 13.63 -2.38 7.15
N ARG A 107 14.48 -3.01 6.32
CA ARG A 107 15.69 -2.37 5.78
C ARG A 107 15.42 -1.31 4.70
N LEU A 108 14.28 -1.41 4.01
CA LEU A 108 13.90 -0.47 2.95
C LEU A 108 12.99 0.64 3.50
N GLN A 109 12.30 0.41 4.61
CA GLN A 109 11.44 1.39 5.25
C GLN A 109 12.12 2.76 5.45
N PRO A 110 13.33 2.89 6.04
CA PRO A 110 13.96 4.20 6.20
C PRO A 110 14.32 4.86 4.85
N LEU A 111 14.62 4.05 3.83
CA LEU A 111 14.84 4.53 2.48
C LEU A 111 13.54 5.07 1.89
N TRP A 112 12.43 4.34 2.03
CA TRP A 112 11.12 4.77 1.55
C TRP A 112 10.62 6.02 2.26
N GLU A 113 10.78 6.11 3.57
CA GLU A 113 10.37 7.28 4.37
C GLU A 113 11.11 8.56 3.95
N ARG A 114 12.34 8.42 3.44
CA ARG A 114 13.15 9.55 2.95
C ARG A 114 12.93 9.84 1.45
N LEU A 115 12.74 8.81 0.65
CA LEU A 115 12.51 8.93 -0.80
C LEU A 115 11.08 9.37 -1.12
N TYR A 116 10.09 8.87 -0.39
CA TYR A 116 8.68 9.12 -0.67
C TYR A 116 8.30 10.61 -0.62
N PRO A 117 8.70 11.41 0.39
CA PRO A 117 8.39 12.84 0.41
C PRO A 117 8.99 13.59 -0.80
N TRP A 118 10.17 13.17 -1.27
CA TRP A 118 10.77 13.71 -2.48
C TRP A 118 9.92 13.37 -3.71
N ILE A 119 9.54 12.09 -3.88
CA ILE A 119 8.65 11.67 -4.97
C ILE A 119 7.31 12.41 -4.91
N ALA A 120 6.70 12.53 -3.73
CA ALA A 120 5.43 13.22 -3.55
C ALA A 120 5.53 14.71 -3.94
N ARG A 121 6.63 15.37 -3.55
CA ARG A 121 6.91 16.77 -3.92
C ARG A 121 7.16 16.93 -5.42
N PHE A 122 7.86 16.00 -6.04
CA PHE A 122 8.19 16.02 -7.47
C PHE A 122 7.20 15.23 -8.33
N ARG A 123 6.03 14.85 -7.81
CA ARG A 123 5.09 13.95 -8.52
C ARG A 123 4.64 14.48 -9.87
N GLN A 124 4.37 15.79 -9.97
CA GLN A 124 3.95 16.43 -11.20
C GLN A 124 5.08 16.47 -12.26
N PRO A 125 6.30 16.95 -11.97
CA PRO A 125 7.41 16.89 -12.93
C PRO A 125 7.82 15.44 -13.28
N LEU A 126 7.84 14.52 -12.31
CA LEU A 126 8.13 13.10 -12.59
C LEU A 126 7.08 12.49 -13.53
N SER A 127 5.81 12.86 -13.37
CA SER A 127 4.74 12.44 -14.26
C SER A 127 4.93 13.00 -15.68
N ARG A 128 5.45 14.21 -15.84
CA ARG A 128 5.75 14.80 -17.16
C ARG A 128 6.94 14.11 -17.84
N LEU A 129 7.84 13.52 -17.07
CA LEU A 129 8.99 12.77 -17.57
C LEU A 129 8.65 11.33 -18.02
N GLY A 130 7.38 10.91 -17.92
CA GLY A 130 6.93 9.59 -18.37
C GLY A 130 7.23 8.44 -17.40
N ILE A 131 7.67 8.73 -16.17
CA ILE A 131 7.95 7.72 -15.14
C ILE A 131 6.70 6.90 -14.78
N ASN A 132 5.51 7.49 -14.93
CA ASN A 132 4.22 6.83 -14.78
C ASN A 132 4.09 5.58 -15.67
N ARG A 133 4.58 5.64 -16.92
CA ARG A 133 4.55 4.49 -17.84
C ARG A 133 5.47 3.37 -17.38
N LEU A 134 6.68 3.71 -16.92
CA LEU A 134 7.66 2.74 -16.41
C LEU A 134 7.16 2.09 -15.12
N TYR A 135 6.66 2.91 -14.19
CA TYR A 135 6.14 2.45 -12.91
C TYR A 135 4.90 1.57 -13.09
N GLY A 136 3.93 2.03 -13.90
CA GLY A 136 2.73 1.25 -14.23
C GLY A 136 3.06 -0.05 -14.98
N TRP A 137 4.10 -0.08 -15.83
CA TRP A 137 4.62 -1.32 -16.40
C TRP A 137 5.25 -2.23 -15.34
N GLY A 138 6.07 -1.68 -14.45
CA GLY A 138 6.73 -2.41 -13.37
C GLY A 138 5.74 -3.09 -12.43
N VAL A 139 4.70 -2.37 -11.99
CA VAL A 139 3.61 -2.89 -11.15
C VAL A 139 2.86 -4.00 -11.88
N ARG A 140 2.46 -3.79 -13.14
CA ARG A 140 1.78 -4.83 -13.95
C ARG A 140 2.65 -6.07 -14.15
N ARG A 141 3.96 -5.90 -14.36
CA ARG A 141 4.88 -7.02 -14.54
C ARG A 141 5.13 -7.78 -13.24
N ALA A 142 5.23 -7.08 -12.11
CA ALA A 142 5.30 -7.69 -10.79
C ALA A 142 4.02 -8.46 -10.46
N ALA A 143 2.85 -7.87 -10.76
CA ALA A 143 1.53 -8.52 -10.64
C ALA A 143 1.45 -9.79 -11.50
N ALA A 144 1.79 -9.71 -12.78
CA ALA A 144 1.80 -10.87 -13.69
C ALA A 144 2.80 -11.96 -13.26
N ARG A 145 3.93 -11.60 -12.63
CA ARG A 145 4.87 -12.59 -12.06
C ARG A 145 4.31 -13.26 -10.81
N ALA A 146 3.58 -12.52 -9.98
CA ALA A 146 2.89 -13.07 -8.82
C ALA A 146 1.75 -14.01 -9.25
N GLU A 147 0.95 -13.63 -10.25
CA GLU A 147 -0.05 -14.51 -10.86
C GLU A 147 0.57 -15.76 -11.47
N ARG A 148 1.69 -15.66 -12.20
CA ARG A 148 2.37 -16.86 -12.73
C ARG A 148 2.90 -17.79 -11.64
N ARG A 149 3.32 -17.25 -10.49
CA ARG A 149 3.72 -18.07 -9.33
C ARG A 149 2.53 -18.75 -8.67
N ALA A 150 1.39 -18.07 -8.58
CA ALA A 150 0.15 -18.63 -8.06
C ALA A 150 -0.49 -19.65 -9.04
N ALA A 151 -0.46 -19.37 -10.34
CA ALA A 151 -0.92 -20.25 -11.41
C ALA A 151 0.04 -21.43 -11.66
N GLY A 152 1.28 -21.34 -11.16
CA GLY A 152 2.21 -22.46 -11.08
C GLY A 152 1.83 -23.49 -10.02
N CYS A 153 0.82 -23.21 -9.18
CA CYS A 153 0.20 -24.23 -8.34
C CYS A 153 -0.70 -25.11 -9.22
N ARG A 154 -0.29 -26.37 -9.41
CA ARG A 154 -1.13 -27.42 -9.97
C ARG A 154 -1.92 -28.08 -8.85
N ASP A 155 -3.17 -28.41 -9.14
CA ASP A 155 -4.03 -29.27 -8.31
C ASP A 155 -4.25 -28.78 -6.86
N GLY A 156 -4.22 -27.46 -6.65
CA GLY A 156 -4.48 -26.87 -5.32
C GLY A 156 -3.33 -27.02 -4.32
N VAL A 157 -2.16 -27.51 -4.73
CA VAL A 157 -0.99 -27.64 -3.86
C VAL A 157 0.00 -26.52 -4.16
N CYS A 158 0.13 -25.59 -3.22
CA CYS A 158 1.20 -24.60 -3.20
C CYS A 158 2.14 -24.92 -2.03
N SER A 159 3.42 -25.18 -2.32
CA SER A 159 4.46 -25.21 -1.28
C SER A 159 4.81 -23.78 -0.87
N LEU A 160 4.15 -23.30 0.18
CA LEU A 160 4.57 -22.10 0.89
C LEU A 160 5.72 -22.49 1.84
N PRO A 161 6.84 -21.74 1.89
CA PRO A 161 7.87 -21.99 2.88
C PRO A 161 7.27 -21.83 4.28
N ASP A 162 7.31 -22.90 5.09
CA ASP A 162 6.77 -22.94 6.44
C ASP A 162 7.50 -21.91 7.33
N HIS A 163 6.79 -20.89 7.80
CA HIS A 163 7.33 -19.88 8.73
C HIS A 163 7.27 -20.34 10.19
N ARG A 164 6.82 -21.57 10.48
CA ARG A 164 6.57 -22.08 11.85
C ARG A 164 7.56 -23.09 12.38
N GLN A 165 8.79 -23.15 11.86
CA GLN A 165 9.85 -23.96 12.47
C GLN A 165 11.04 -23.11 12.91
N VAL A 166 10.85 -22.39 14.02
CA VAL A 166 11.96 -22.08 14.92
C VAL A 166 12.05 -23.25 15.90
N PRO A 167 13.06 -24.13 15.81
CA PRO A 167 13.27 -25.14 16.84
C PRO A 167 13.66 -24.42 18.14
N GLY A 168 12.75 -24.42 19.12
CA GLY A 168 13.04 -23.93 20.46
C GLY A 168 14.12 -24.78 21.15
N PRO A 169 14.90 -24.21 22.08
CA PRO A 169 15.98 -24.95 22.73
C PRO A 169 15.40 -26.09 23.57
N ARG A 170 15.94 -27.30 23.36
CA ARG A 170 15.64 -28.50 24.16
C ARG A 170 16.08 -28.23 25.61
N ARG A 171 15.14 -28.18 26.54
CA ARG A 171 15.46 -28.30 27.97
C ARG A 171 15.71 -29.79 28.26
N ALA A 172 16.92 -30.10 28.72
CA ALA A 172 17.22 -31.40 29.33
C ALA A 172 16.51 -31.49 30.68
N CYS A 173 16.10 -32.72 31.04
CA CYS A 173 15.53 -33.06 32.35
C CYS A 173 16.49 -32.79 33.49
#